data_AF-A0A940Q0A2-F1
#
_entry.id   AF-A0A940Q0A2-F1
#
_cell.length_a   1.000
_cell.length_b   1.000
_cell.length_c   1.000
_cell.angle_alpha   90.00
_cell.angle_beta   90.00
_cell.angle_gamma   90.00
#
_symmetry.space_group_name_H-M   'P 1'
#
loop_
_entity.id
_entity.type
_entity.pdbx_description
1 polymer ?
#
loop_
_entity_poly.entity_id
_entity_poly.type
_entity_poly.pdbx_seq_one_letter_code
_entity_poly.pdbx_strand_id
1 'polypeptide(L)'
;MRQTNYHLFDFMDFDPTLEKDEALWKAYTPTRIEERDGDIVITIPYQKQLRQEDMAPDTTAPQQSYDLIIRAYEPNIIRLFTTMSGDEMVEVDNMLQFSPEVKRLPLRY
;
A
#
# COMPACT_ATOMS: atom_id res chain seq x y z
N MET A 1 4.29 -18.63 15.74
CA MET A 1 3.15 -17.89 16.31
C MET A 1 3.12 -18.06 17.81
N ARG A 2 3.31 -16.98 18.56
CA ARG A 2 2.94 -16.94 19.98
C ARG A 2 1.49 -16.45 20.02
N GLN A 3 0.54 -17.35 20.24
CA GLN A 3 -0.87 -16.98 20.33
C GLN A 3 -1.07 -16.00 21.49
N THR A 4 -1.61 -14.83 21.18
CA THR A 4 -2.13 -13.89 22.16
C THR A 4 -3.65 -13.88 22.10
N ASN A 5 -4.32 -13.20 23.04
CA ASN A 5 -5.77 -12.96 22.93
C ASN A 5 -6.09 -11.82 21.94
N TYR A 6 -5.09 -11.31 21.20
CA TYR A 6 -5.19 -10.17 20.31
C TYR A 6 -5.10 -10.62 18.85
N HIS A 7 -6.25 -10.94 18.24
CA HIS A 7 -6.32 -11.52 16.88
C HIS A 7 -5.56 -10.72 15.81
N LEU A 8 -5.63 -9.39 15.85
CA LEU A 8 -4.94 -8.54 14.87
C LEU A 8 -3.42 -8.61 15.04
N PHE A 9 -2.94 -8.65 16.28
CA PHE A 9 -1.51 -8.75 16.58
C PHE A 9 -0.96 -10.10 16.17
N ASP A 10 -1.72 -11.17 16.42
CA ASP A 10 -1.38 -12.51 15.98
C ASP A 10 -1.36 -12.64 14.45
N PHE A 11 -2.29 -11.98 13.75
CA PHE A 11 -2.35 -12.02 12.28
C PHE A 11 -1.22 -11.24 11.62
N MET A 12 -0.86 -10.08 12.19
CA MET A 12 0.19 -9.20 11.68
C MET A 12 1.58 -9.55 12.23
N ASP A 13 1.69 -10.59 13.07
CA ASP A 13 2.91 -11.01 13.79
C ASP A 13 3.59 -9.87 14.56
N PHE A 14 2.78 -8.96 15.16
CA PHE A 14 3.31 -7.87 15.96
C PHE A 14 3.99 -8.38 17.23
N ASP A 15 5.06 -7.70 17.66
CA ASP A 15 5.73 -8.04 18.91
C ASP A 15 4.81 -7.82 20.12
N PRO A 16 4.43 -8.89 20.85
CA PRO A 16 3.55 -8.77 22.00
C PRO A 16 4.18 -8.02 23.18
N THR A 17 5.51 -7.86 23.23
CA THR A 17 6.17 -7.09 24.28
C THR A 17 6.07 -5.58 24.06
N LEU A 18 5.61 -5.14 22.88
CA LEU A 18 5.49 -3.73 22.48
C LEU A 18 6.82 -2.95 22.50
N GLU A 19 7.97 -3.63 22.59
CA GLU A 19 9.30 -3.01 22.75
C GLU A 19 9.92 -2.53 21.43
N LYS A 20 9.43 -3.02 20.28
CA LYS A 20 9.92 -2.62 18.96
C LYS A 20 9.24 -1.34 18.47
N ASP A 21 9.94 -0.57 17.64
CA ASP A 21 9.41 0.60 16.94
C ASP A 21 8.60 0.20 15.69
N GLU A 22 7.54 -0.58 15.90
CA GLU A 22 6.62 -1.03 14.84
C GLU A 22 5.24 -0.39 15.03
N ALA A 23 4.59 0.06 13.95
CA ALA A 23 3.28 0.67 14.05
C ALA A 23 2.40 0.31 12.87
N LEU A 24 1.10 0.14 13.13
CA LEU A 24 0.10 -0.02 12.08
C LEU A 24 -0.27 1.34 11.51
N TRP A 25 -0.25 1.45 10.19
CA TRP A 25 -0.73 2.62 9.45
C TRP A 25 -1.93 2.22 8.61
N LYS A 26 -3.08 2.86 8.85
CA LYS A 26 -4.32 2.54 8.15
C LYS A 26 -4.55 3.53 7.01
N ALA A 27 -4.88 3.03 5.82
CA ALA A 27 -5.31 3.83 4.68
C ALA A 27 -6.69 4.46 4.91
N TYR A 28 -6.88 5.70 4.45
CA TYR A 28 -8.13 6.45 4.51
C TYR A 28 -8.62 6.81 3.09
N THR A 29 -9.73 7.54 3.01
CA THR A 29 -10.31 7.99 1.74
C THR A 29 -9.27 8.73 0.89
N PRO A 30 -9.13 8.39 -0.41
CA PRO A 30 -8.25 9.10 -1.32
C PRO A 30 -8.49 10.60 -1.34
N THR A 31 -7.43 11.37 -1.47
CA THR A 31 -7.48 12.84 -1.51
C THR A 31 -7.37 13.41 -2.92
N ARG A 32 -6.80 12.63 -3.85
CA ARG A 32 -6.60 13.01 -5.25
C ARG A 32 -6.61 11.77 -6.14
N ILE A 33 -7.15 11.93 -7.34
CA ILE A 33 -7.09 10.93 -8.42
C ILE A 33 -6.69 11.70 -9.68
N GLU A 34 -5.71 11.19 -10.42
CA GLU A 34 -5.29 11.75 -11.69
C GLU A 34 -4.79 10.68 -12.66
N GLU A 35 -4.83 11.00 -13.95
CA GLU A 35 -4.18 10.20 -14.99
C GLU A 35 -2.76 10.73 -15.23
N ARG A 36 -1.78 9.83 -15.27
CA ARG A 36 -0.39 10.13 -15.57
C ARG A 36 0.18 9.08 -16.52
N ASP A 37 0.48 9.48 -17.74
CA ASP A 37 1.08 8.65 -18.79
C ASP A 37 0.32 7.35 -19.08
N GLY A 38 -1.01 7.33 -18.90
CA GLY A 38 -1.87 6.16 -19.07
C GLY A 38 -2.03 5.28 -17.81
N ASP A 39 -1.47 5.68 -16.66
CA ASP A 39 -1.79 5.11 -15.35
C ASP A 39 -2.77 5.99 -14.59
N ILE A 40 -3.53 5.39 -13.67
CA ILE A 40 -4.31 6.15 -12.69
C ILE A 40 -3.51 6.20 -11.39
N VAL A 41 -3.19 7.41 -10.94
CA VAL A 41 -2.48 7.68 -9.70
C VAL A 41 -3.48 8.19 -8.67
N ILE A 42 -3.56 7.49 -7.53
CA ILE A 42 -4.46 7.80 -6.43
C ILE A 42 -3.64 8.15 -5.20
N THR A 43 -3.74 9.37 -4.70
CA THR A 43 -3.05 9.78 -3.47
C THR A 43 -3.89 9.37 -2.24
N ILE A 44 -3.34 8.48 -1.43
CA ILE A 44 -4.00 7.88 -0.27
C ILE A 44 -3.34 8.38 1.02
N PRO A 45 -4.10 9.00 1.93
CA PRO A 45 -3.61 9.33 3.26
C PRO A 45 -3.62 8.11 4.18
N TYR A 46 -2.59 8.00 5.01
CA TYR A 46 -2.42 6.98 6.03
C TYR A 46 -2.29 7.64 7.40
N GLN A 47 -2.99 7.08 8.39
CA GLN A 47 -2.91 7.51 9.78
C GLN A 47 -2.29 6.40 10.62
N LYS A 48 -1.33 6.76 11.47
CA LYS A 48 -0.80 5.84 12.48
C LYS A 48 -1.92 5.44 13.42
N GLN A 49 -2.00 4.17 13.79
CA GLN A 49 -2.98 3.67 14.74
C GLN A 49 -2.33 3.52 16.11
N LEU A 50 -3.11 3.75 17.18
CA LEU A 50 -2.72 3.39 18.54
C LEU A 50 -2.56 1.87 18.63
N ARG A 51 -1.59 1.42 19.42
CA ARG A 51 -1.31 -0.01 19.62
C ARG A 51 -2.32 -0.63 20.59
N GLN A 52 -3.55 -0.82 20.11
CA GLN A 52 -4.68 -1.37 20.86
C GLN A 52 -5.66 -2.10 19.94
N GLU A 53 -6.56 -2.90 20.51
CA GLU A 53 -7.50 -3.76 19.76
C GLU A 53 -8.42 -3.00 18.79
N ASP A 54 -8.88 -1.82 19.19
CA ASP A 54 -9.89 -1.07 18.46
C ASP A 54 -9.34 -0.30 17.23
N MET A 55 -8.02 -0.35 16.99
CA MET A 55 -7.34 0.37 15.93
C MET A 55 -7.72 1.86 15.89
N ALA A 56 -7.84 2.52 17.04
CA ALA A 56 -8.10 3.96 17.06
C ALA A 56 -6.95 4.74 16.39
N PRO A 57 -7.24 5.86 15.71
CA PRO A 57 -6.22 6.71 15.12
C PRO A 57 -5.36 7.39 16.19
N ASP A 58 -4.04 7.34 16.03
CA ASP A 58 -3.11 8.16 16.80
C ASP A 58 -3.09 9.58 16.23
N THR A 59 -3.84 10.49 16.84
CA THR A 59 -3.95 11.89 16.38
C THR A 59 -2.73 12.75 16.71
N THR A 60 -1.74 12.21 17.43
CA THR A 60 -0.48 12.91 17.71
C THR A 60 0.52 12.78 16.57
N ALA A 61 0.42 11.71 15.79
CA ALA A 61 1.20 11.50 14.59
C ALA A 61 0.52 12.15 13.37
N PRO A 62 1.23 12.95 12.55
CA PRO A 62 0.66 13.51 11.33
C PRO A 62 0.33 12.40 10.33
N GLN A 63 -0.69 12.64 9.51
CA GLN A 63 -0.97 11.77 8.37
C GLN A 63 0.19 11.80 7.37
N GLN A 64 0.40 10.66 6.72
CA GLN A 64 1.36 10.51 5.63
C GLN A 64 0.62 10.12 4.36
N SER A 65 0.91 10.77 3.24
CA SER A 65 0.25 10.49 1.97
C SER A 65 1.20 9.77 1.03
N TYR A 66 0.69 8.72 0.39
CA TYR A 66 1.43 7.93 -0.59
C TYR A 66 0.57 7.65 -1.81
N ASP A 67 1.21 7.44 -2.94
CA ASP A 67 0.52 7.16 -4.19
C ASP A 67 0.27 5.66 -4.36
N LEU A 68 -0.94 5.34 -4.82
CA LEU A 68 -1.33 4.06 -5.38
C LEU A 68 -1.44 4.23 -6.90
N ILE A 69 -0.56 3.56 -7.62
CA ILE A 69 -0.53 3.53 -9.08
C ILE A 69 -1.31 2.31 -9.56
N ILE A 70 -2.26 2.56 -10.47
CA ILE A 70 -3.04 1.54 -11.16
C ILE A 70 -2.64 1.56 -12.62
N ARG A 71 -2.09 0.44 -13.09
CA ARG A 71 -1.72 0.23 -14.50
C ARG A 71 -2.47 -0.97 -15.07
N ALA A 72 -2.99 -0.83 -16.28
CA ALA A 72 -3.59 -1.94 -17.01
C ALA A 72 -2.64 -2.52 -18.06
N TYR A 73 -2.79 -3.83 -18.28
CA TYR A 73 -2.15 -4.56 -19.36
C TYR A 73 -3.16 -5.48 -20.05
N GLU A 74 -2.97 -5.73 -21.34
CA GLU A 74 -3.67 -6.78 -22.08
C GLU A 74 -3.16 -8.18 -21.67
N PRO A 75 -4.00 -9.23 -21.72
CA PRO A 75 -5.38 -9.18 -22.17
C PRO A 75 -6.38 -8.68 -21.13
N ASN A 76 -6.12 -8.73 -19.81
CA ASN A 76 -7.04 -8.24 -18.74
C ASN A 76 -6.32 -8.21 -17.37
N ILE A 77 -5.18 -7.53 -17.26
CA ILE A 77 -4.38 -7.50 -16.02
C ILE A 77 -4.41 -6.07 -15.47
N ILE A 78 -4.75 -5.92 -14.19
CA ILE A 78 -4.57 -4.67 -13.44
C ILE A 78 -3.44 -4.90 -12.43
N ARG A 79 -2.38 -4.10 -12.53
CA ARG A 79 -1.29 -4.06 -11.55
C ARG A 79 -1.50 -2.86 -10.65
N LEU A 80 -1.60 -3.13 -9.36
CA LEU A 80 -1.60 -2.13 -8.29
C LEU A 80 -0.18 -2.02 -7.73
N PHE A 81 0.31 -0.80 -7.59
CA PHE A 81 1.63 -0.54 -7.02
C PHE A 81 1.55 0.62 -6.04
N THR A 82 2.13 0.44 -4.86
CA THR A 82 2.31 1.51 -3.89
C THR A 82 3.62 1.24 -3.14
N THR A 83 4.29 2.30 -2.72
CA THR A 83 5.52 2.22 -1.94
C THR A 83 5.55 3.36 -0.93
N MET A 84 6.09 3.05 0.24
CA MET A 84 6.30 4.02 1.31
C MET A 84 7.80 4.35 1.45
N SER A 85 8.62 3.82 0.54
CA SER A 85 10.09 3.89 0.55
C SER A 85 10.65 4.69 -0.62
N GLY A 86 9.79 5.21 -1.50
CA GLY A 86 10.19 5.99 -2.67
C GLY A 86 10.59 5.16 -3.90
N ASP A 87 10.29 3.85 -3.90
CA ASP A 87 10.50 3.01 -5.07
C ASP A 87 9.59 3.43 -6.24
N GLU A 88 10.00 3.08 -7.46
CA GLU A 88 9.22 3.34 -8.65
C GLU A 88 8.65 2.06 -9.26
N MET A 89 7.50 2.20 -9.91
CA MET A 89 6.88 1.10 -10.64
C MET A 89 7.64 0.83 -11.95
N VAL A 90 8.62 -0.06 -11.88
CA VAL A 90 9.41 -0.46 -13.05
C VAL A 90 8.81 -1.64 -13.81
N GLU A 91 9.09 -1.68 -15.12
CA GLU A 91 8.76 -2.79 -16.02
C GLU A 91 9.97 -3.69 -16.33
N VAL A 92 11.17 -3.27 -15.90
CA VAL A 92 12.41 -4.02 -16.09
C VAL A 92 13.15 -4.09 -14.77
N ASP A 93 13.29 -5.31 -14.24
CA ASP A 93 14.08 -5.63 -13.05
C ASP A 93 14.69 -7.02 -13.26
N ASN A 94 15.84 -7.30 -12.65
CA ASN A 94 16.43 -8.64 -12.62
C ASN A 94 15.47 -9.72 -12.08
N MET A 95 14.53 -9.33 -11.22
CA MET A 95 13.51 -10.22 -10.64
C MET A 95 12.14 -10.14 -11.33
N LEU A 96 12.00 -9.37 -12.41
CA LEU A 96 10.74 -9.18 -13.12
C LEU A 96 10.89 -9.55 -14.60
N GLN A 97 10.19 -10.58 -15.04
CA GLN A 97 10.16 -11.01 -16.44
C GLN A 97 8.72 -11.00 -16.95
N PHE A 98 8.46 -10.20 -17.99
CA PHE A 98 7.18 -10.18 -18.67
C PHE A 98 7.14 -11.17 -19.83
N SER A 99 6.00 -11.83 -20.02
CA SER A 99 5.71 -12.48 -21.28
C SER A 99 5.60 -11.41 -22.39
N PRO A 100 6.10 -11.67 -23.61
CA PRO A 100 5.94 -10.75 -24.76
C PRO A 100 4.49 -10.40 -25.11
N GLU A 101 3.53 -11.20 -24.63
CA GLU A 101 2.10 -10.98 -24.84
C GLU A 101 1.53 -9.88 -23.93
N VAL A 102 2.16 -9.62 -22.79
CA VAL A 102 1.70 -8.61 -21.82
C VAL A 102 2.11 -7.24 -22.35
N LYS A 103 1.11 -6.44 -22.72
CA LYS A 103 1.30 -5.10 -23.28
C LYS A 103 0.52 -4.08 -22.46
N ARG A 104 1.14 -2.94 -22.20
CA ARG A 104 0.49 -1.86 -21.45
C ARG A 104 -0.75 -1.36 -22.19
N LEU A 105 -1.85 -1.22 -21.45
CA LEU A 105 -3.12 -0.69 -21.93
C LEU A 105 -3.39 0.63 -21.19
N PRO A 106 -3.29 1.79 -21.85
CA PRO A 106 -3.53 3.08 -21.19
C PRO A 106 -4.94 3.18 -20.61
N LEU A 107 -5.04 3.54 -19.34
CA LEU A 107 -6.30 3.90 -18.69
C LEU A 107 -6.63 5.36 -18.95
N ARG A 108 -7.92 5.70 -18.97
CA ARG A 108 -8.42 7.07 -19.10
C ARG A 108 -9.38 7.36 -17.95
N TYR A 109 -9.19 8.49 -17.28
CA TYR A 109 -10.01 8.99 -16.18
C TYR A 109 -10.72 10.28 -16.59
#